data_AF-A0A936GH63-F1
#
_entry.id   AF-A0A936GH63-F1
#
_cell.length_a   1.000
_cell.length_b   1.000
_cell.length_c   1.000
_cell.angle_alpha   90.00
_cell.angle_beta   90.00
_cell.angle_gamma   90.00
#
_symmetry.space_group_name_H-M   'P 1'
#
loop_
_entity.id
_entity.type
_entity.pdbx_description
1 polymer ?
#
loop_
_entity_poly.entity_id
_entity_poly.type
_entity_poly.pdbx_seq_one_letter_code
_entity_poly.pdbx_strand_id
1 'polypeptide(L)'
;MNTICLWNDRQFYEHLFSAVWGTLQTFFYTHFGVEGGAVCVLHTWGQNLSLHPHIHCIVPAAEYSLKGQWKNLGADGRFLFPVQQLSAMFLGKFLDSLKRSLRKQQV
;
A
#
# COMPACT_ATOMS: atom_id res chain seq x y z
N MET A 1 -5.24 15.95 4.63
CA MET A 1 -5.40 14.55 5.09
C MET A 1 -5.72 14.45 6.58
N ASN A 2 -4.98 15.13 7.46
CA ASN A 2 -5.14 14.99 8.93
C ASN A 2 -6.58 15.23 9.42
N THR A 3 -7.28 16.23 8.90
CA THR A 3 -8.70 16.48 9.25
C THR A 3 -9.61 15.29 8.94
N ILE A 4 -9.41 14.65 7.78
CA ILE A 4 -10.20 13.47 7.37
C ILE A 4 -9.85 12.28 8.27
N CYS A 5 -8.56 12.10 8.58
CA CYS A 5 -8.11 11.06 9.50
C CYS A 5 -8.67 11.25 10.90
N LEU A 6 -8.71 12.48 11.42
CA LEU A 6 -9.26 12.76 12.75
C LEU A 6 -10.78 12.62 12.82
N TRP A 7 -11.46 12.82 11.70
CA TRP A 7 -12.92 12.68 11.63
C TRP A 7 -13.37 11.21 11.75
N ASN A 8 -12.67 10.29 11.09
CA ASN A 8 -12.91 8.86 11.21
C ASN A 8 -11.61 8.09 10.94
N ASP A 9 -10.83 7.90 12.00
CA ASP A 9 -9.49 7.31 11.97
C ASP A 9 -9.53 5.85 11.52
N ARG A 10 -10.46 5.07 12.06
CA ARG A 10 -10.67 3.67 11.67
C ARG A 10 -10.85 3.52 10.17
N GLN A 11 -11.81 4.25 9.60
CA GLN A 11 -12.10 4.16 8.18
C GLN A 11 -10.93 4.68 7.33
N PHE A 12 -10.25 5.73 7.79
CA PHE A 12 -9.06 6.25 7.11
C PHE A 12 -7.94 5.19 7.07
N TYR A 13 -7.67 4.49 8.17
CA TYR A 13 -6.66 3.44 8.25
C TYR A 13 -7.05 2.21 7.42
N GLU A 14 -8.33 1.81 7.44
CA GLU A 14 -8.85 0.74 6.57
C GLU A 14 -8.59 1.06 5.08
N HIS A 15 -8.88 2.29 4.65
CA HIS A 15 -8.58 2.74 3.28
C HIS A 15 -7.08 2.78 2.98
N LEU A 16 -6.26 3.19 3.96
CA LEU A 16 -4.81 3.24 3.82
C LEU A 16 -4.21 1.84 3.61
N PHE A 17 -4.58 0.87 4.46
CA PHE A 17 -4.17 -0.52 4.31
C PHE A 17 -4.66 -1.14 3.00
N SER A 18 -5.92 -0.92 2.64
CA SER A 18 -6.48 -1.44 1.39
C SER A 18 -5.74 -0.88 0.17
N ALA A 19 -5.41 0.41 0.15
CA ALA A 19 -4.66 1.03 -0.94
C ALA A 19 -3.23 0.50 -1.03
N VAL A 20 -2.53 0.31 0.10
CA VAL A 20 -1.21 -0.32 0.15
C VAL A 20 -1.25 -1.72 -0.42
N TRP A 21 -2.11 -2.59 0.12
CA TRP A 21 -2.19 -3.99 -0.32
C TRP A 21 -2.59 -4.11 -1.78
N GLY A 22 -3.61 -3.37 -2.22
CA GLY A 22 -4.06 -3.36 -3.60
C GLY A 22 -2.99 -2.86 -4.57
N THR A 23 -2.07 -1.99 -4.14
CA THR A 23 -0.92 -1.55 -4.93
C THR A 23 0.12 -2.66 -5.04
N LEU A 24 0.59 -3.18 -3.90
CA LEU A 24 1.60 -4.25 -3.87
C LEU A 24 1.16 -5.47 -4.67
N GLN A 25 -0.08 -5.92 -4.46
CA GLN A 25 -0.64 -7.06 -5.18
C GLN A 25 -0.65 -6.83 -6.69
N THR A 26 -1.04 -5.64 -7.15
CA THR A 26 -1.03 -5.30 -8.59
C THR A 26 0.40 -5.37 -9.14
N PHE A 27 1.38 -4.88 -8.39
CA PHE A 27 2.78 -4.90 -8.82
C PHE A 27 3.36 -6.32 -8.86
N PHE A 28 3.08 -7.16 -7.85
CA PHE A 28 3.48 -8.57 -7.85
C PHE A 28 2.95 -9.32 -9.09
N TYR A 29 1.67 -9.15 -9.41
CA TYR A 29 1.09 -9.80 -10.59
C TYR A 29 1.68 -9.24 -11.90
N THR A 30 1.75 -7.92 -12.05
CA THR A 30 2.12 -7.29 -13.34
C THR A 30 3.61 -7.34 -13.66
N HIS A 31 4.48 -7.26 -12.65
CA HIS A 31 5.93 -7.24 -12.87
C HIS A 31 6.54 -8.64 -12.79
N PHE A 32 5.97 -9.51 -11.95
CA PHE A 32 6.58 -10.79 -11.62
C PHE A 32 5.70 -12.01 -11.87
N GLY A 33 4.38 -11.85 -12.01
CA GLY A 33 3.45 -12.98 -12.16
C GLY A 33 3.48 -13.92 -10.94
N VAL A 34 3.58 -13.34 -9.74
CA VAL A 34 3.65 -14.07 -8.47
C VAL A 34 2.54 -13.66 -7.53
N GLU A 35 2.23 -14.53 -6.57
CA GLU A 35 1.48 -14.16 -5.38
C GLU A 35 2.49 -13.75 -4.31
N GLY A 36 2.65 -12.45 -4.12
CA GLY A 36 3.59 -11.91 -3.15
C GLY A 36 2.96 -11.52 -1.82
N GLY A 37 3.81 -11.27 -0.83
CA GLY A 37 3.40 -10.86 0.51
C GLY A 37 4.11 -9.60 1.00
N ALA A 38 3.62 -9.05 2.12
CA ALA A 38 4.31 -8.00 2.86
C ALA A 38 3.90 -8.02 4.33
N VAL A 39 4.83 -7.64 5.21
CA VAL A 39 4.52 -7.30 6.61
C VAL A 39 4.36 -5.79 6.69
N CYS A 40 3.18 -5.34 7.09
CA CYS A 40 2.81 -3.93 7.12
C CYS A 40 2.61 -3.44 8.55
N VAL A 41 3.24 -2.31 8.90
CA VAL A 41 3.13 -1.66 10.22
C VAL A 41 2.62 -0.23 10.04
N LEU A 42 1.53 0.10 10.73
CA LEU A 42 0.98 1.45 10.77
C LEU A 42 1.71 2.28 11.83
N HIS A 43 2.21 3.44 11.43
CA HIS A 43 2.68 4.49 12.31
C HIS A 43 1.76 5.70 12.19
N THR A 44 1.26 6.21 13.33
CA THR A 44 0.31 7.34 13.36
C THR A 44 0.98 8.67 13.70
N TRP A 45 2.17 8.66 14.30
CA TRP A 45 2.86 9.84 14.79
C TRP A 45 4.21 10.04 14.10
N GLY A 46 4.51 11.29 13.74
CA GLY A 46 5.84 11.69 13.29
C GLY A 46 6.79 11.95 14.47
N GLN A 47 8.08 12.20 14.17
CA GLN A 47 9.12 12.46 15.18
C GLN A 47 8.77 13.63 16.11
N ASN A 48 8.06 14.64 15.61
CA ASN A 48 7.64 15.82 16.38
C ASN A 48 6.26 15.63 17.05
N LEU A 49 5.77 14.40 17.18
CA LEU A 49 4.44 14.06 17.72
C LEU A 49 3.28 14.75 16.97
N SER A 50 3.47 15.08 15.70
CA SER A 50 2.39 15.47 14.82
C SER A 50 1.69 14.24 14.25
N LEU A 51 0.37 14.31 14.06
CA LEU A 51 -0.38 13.27 13.38
C LEU A 51 0.17 13.09 11.95
N HIS A 52 0.71 11.91 11.67
CA HIS A 52 1.35 11.55 10.41
C HIS A 52 1.12 10.05 10.11
N PRO A 53 -0.10 9.64 9.75
CA PRO A 53 -0.40 8.25 9.44
C PRO A 53 0.31 7.78 8.18
N HIS A 54 1.15 6.75 8.30
CA HIS A 54 1.87 6.10 7.21
C HIS A 54 2.08 4.61 7.51
N ILE A 55 2.27 3.79 6.48
CA ILE A 55 2.50 2.36 6.61
C ILE A 55 3.91 2.03 6.12
N HIS A 56 4.69 1.36 6.97
CA HIS A 56 5.93 0.72 6.54
C HIS A 56 5.64 -0.69 6.09
N CYS A 57 6.18 -1.07 4.93
CA CYS A 57 6.02 -2.40 4.36
C CYS A 57 7.40 -3.06 4.26
N ILE A 58 7.55 -4.23 4.88
CA ILE A 58 8.68 -5.13 4.63
C ILE A 58 8.21 -6.13 3.58
N VAL A 59 8.85 -6.09 2.41
CA VAL A 59 8.46 -6.88 1.23
C VAL A 59 9.56 -7.90 0.94
N PRO A 60 9.27 -9.22 0.96
CA PRO A 60 10.23 -10.24 0.57
C PRO A 60 10.66 -10.06 -0.89
N ALA A 61 11.96 -10.15 -1.16
CA ALA A 61 12.50 -10.14 -2.51
C ALA A 61 12.47 -11.54 -3.18
N ALA A 62 11.63 -12.45 -2.68
CA ALA A 62 11.44 -13.78 -3.23
C ALA A 62 10.05 -14.29 -2.89
N GLU A 63 9.38 -14.89 -3.87
CA GLU A 63 7.98 -15.33 -3.76
C GLU A 63 7.73 -16.58 -4.61
N TYR A 64 6.57 -17.21 -4.43
CA TYR A 64 6.13 -18.29 -5.30
C TYR A 64 5.37 -17.76 -6.51
N SER A 65 5.74 -18.25 -7.70
CA SER A 65 4.92 -18.06 -8.90
C SER A 65 3.57 -18.74 -8.75
N LEU A 66 2.62 -18.37 -9.62
CA LEU A 66 1.28 -18.98 -9.67
C LEU A 66 1.30 -20.50 -9.94
N LYS A 67 2.44 -21.03 -10.40
CA LYS A 67 2.66 -22.47 -10.59
C LYS A 67 3.32 -23.15 -9.38
N GLY A 68 3.45 -22.45 -8.25
CA GLY A 68 4.09 -22.95 -7.03
C GLY A 68 5.62 -23.03 -7.11
N GLN A 69 6.27 -22.33 -8.05
CA GLN A 69 7.73 -22.33 -8.20
C GLN A 69 8.36 -21.12 -7.52
N TRP A 70 9.42 -21.34 -6.74
CA TRP A 70 10.19 -20.27 -6.09
C TRP A 70 10.81 -19.32 -7.13
N LYS A 71 10.68 -18.01 -6.89
CA LYS A 71 11.21 -16.97 -7.76
C LYS A 71 11.83 -15.84 -6.93
N ASN A 72 13.09 -15.54 -7.20
CA ASN A 72 13.74 -14.34 -6.67
C ASN A 72 13.29 -13.12 -7.50
N LEU A 73 12.82 -12.07 -6.83
CA LEU A 73 12.22 -10.88 -7.44
C LEU A 73 13.22 -9.70 -7.55
N GLY A 74 14.41 -9.83 -6.97
CA GLY A 74 15.46 -8.83 -7.07
C GLY A 74 16.32 -9.01 -8.33
N ALA A 75 16.38 -7.98 -9.18
CA ALA A 75 17.40 -7.86 -10.22
C ALA A 75 18.50 -6.89 -9.77
N ASP A 76 19.74 -7.38 -9.74
CA ASP A 76 21.01 -6.64 -9.70
C ASP A 76 21.11 -5.44 -8.73
N GLY A 77 20.44 -5.51 -7.57
CA GLY A 77 20.71 -4.63 -6.43
C GLY A 77 20.16 -3.20 -6.49
N ARG A 78 19.18 -2.88 -7.35
CA ARG A 78 18.57 -1.53 -7.37
C ARG A 78 17.27 -1.44 -6.57
N PHE A 79 16.13 -1.81 -7.16
CA PHE A 79 14.82 -1.70 -6.52
C PHE A 79 13.86 -2.79 -7.02
N LEU A 80 12.99 -3.27 -6.14
CA LEU A 80 11.98 -4.30 -6.46
C LEU A 80 10.89 -3.75 -7.39
N PHE A 81 10.45 -2.52 -7.17
CA PHE A 81 9.40 -1.86 -7.96
C PHE A 81 9.86 -0.46 -8.39
N PRO A 82 9.39 0.03 -9.54
CA PRO A 82 9.66 1.39 -9.95
C PRO A 82 8.81 2.37 -9.12
N VAL A 83 9.48 3.22 -8.32
CA VAL A 83 8.87 4.03 -7.25
C VAL A 83 7.82 5.02 -7.76
N GLN A 84 8.01 5.60 -8.94
CA GLN A 84 7.09 6.60 -9.50
C GLN A 84 5.72 5.97 -9.81
N GLN A 85 5.71 4.80 -10.47
CA GLN A 85 4.50 4.07 -10.80
C GLN A 85 3.82 3.54 -9.53
N LEU A 86 4.61 3.02 -8.57
CA LEU A 86 4.10 2.54 -7.29
C LEU A 86 3.37 3.66 -6.54
N SER A 87 4.01 4.84 -6.45
CA SER A 87 3.48 6.01 -5.76
C SER A 87 2.21 6.53 -6.41
N ALA A 88 2.18 6.63 -7.75
CA ALA A 88 1.02 7.09 -8.49
C ALA A 88 -0.19 6.15 -8.32
N MET A 89 0.05 4.84 -8.36
CA MET A 89 -1.01 3.84 -8.19
C MET A 89 -1.58 3.85 -6.76
N PHE A 90 -0.70 3.90 -5.75
CA PHE A 90 -1.12 4.01 -4.35
C PHE A 90 -1.99 5.26 -4.15
N LEU A 91 -1.53 6.41 -4.62
CA LEU A 91 -2.27 7.67 -4.50
C LEU A 91 -3.65 7.57 -5.16
N GLY A 92 -3.71 7.01 -6.38
CA GLY A 92 -4.96 6.81 -7.11
C GLY A 92 -5.95 5.92 -6.35
N LYS A 93 -5.50 4.75 -5.88
CA LYS A 93 -6.33 3.81 -5.10
C LYS A 93 -6.82 4.44 -3.80
N PHE A 94 -5.92 5.11 -3.07
CA PHE A 94 -6.25 5.72 -1.78
C PHE A 94 -7.27 6.85 -1.91
N LEU A 95 -7.05 7.78 -2.84
CA LEU A 95 -7.96 8.90 -3.08
C LEU A 95 -9.33 8.44 -3.60
N ASP A 96 -9.36 7.46 -4.51
CA ASP A 96 -10.63 6.91 -5.00
C ASP A 96 -11.42 6.26 -3.86
N SER A 97 -10.78 5.43 -3.04
CA SER A 97 -11.43 4.78 -1.90
C SER A 97 -11.99 5.79 -0.89
N LEU A 98 -11.19 6.80 -0.53
CA LEU A 98 -11.63 7.89 0.36
C LEU A 98 -12.81 8.67 -0.22
N LYS A 99 -12.75 9.08 -1.49
CA LYS A 99 -13.84 9.82 -2.15
C LYS A 99 -15.15 9.05 -2.16
N ARG A 100 -15.10 7.76 -2.49
CA ARG A 100 -16.28 6.88 -2.49
C ARG A 100 -16.88 6.75 -1.10
N SER A 101 -16.03 6.64 -0.09
CA SER A 101 -16.46 6.53 1.30
C SER A 101 -17.15 7.79 1.81
N LEU A 102 -16.54 8.95 1.57
CA LEU A 102 -17.10 10.25 1.97
C LEU A 102 -18.44 10.53 1.29
N ARG A 103 -18.58 10.18 0.00
CA ARG A 103 -19.84 10.34 -0.74
C ARG A 103 -20.97 9.49 -0.14
N LYS A 104 -20.67 8.28 0.35
CA LYS A 104 -21.68 7.41 1.00
C LYS A 104 -22.19 7.94 2.34
N GLN A 105 -21.43 8.83 2.99
CA GLN A 105 -21.78 9.42 4.29
C GLN A 105 -22.53 10.76 4.16
N GLN A 106 -22.60 11.33 2.96
CA GLN A 106 -23.35 12.55 2.65
C GLN A 106 -24.77 12.26 2.12
N VAL A 107 -25.15 10.98 2.04
CA VAL A 107 -26.50 10.48 1.71
C VAL A 107 -27.12 9.94 2.98
#